data_AF-A0A6J2YPN9-F1
#
_entry.id   AF-A0A6J2YPN9-F1
#
_cell.length_a   1.000
_cell.length_b   1.000
_cell.length_c   1.000
_cell.angle_alpha   90.00
_cell.angle_beta   90.00
_cell.angle_gamma   90.00
#
_symmetry.space_group_name_H-M   'P 1'
#
loop_
_entity.id
_entity.type
_entity.pdbx_description
1 polymer ?
#
loop_
_entity_poly.entity_id
_entity_poly.type
_entity_poly.pdbx_seq_one_letter_code
_entity_poly.pdbx_strand_id
1 'polypeptide(L)'
;MATSNIGTTIFNIPPEPKPVPTLNSDEESFVILGKSLEGLLYEEDSGTSIILEAKQLLKEELEKISLQVKEQELKNGHQGNPLFANGVNEKQPSVSDNKVDLETSQCKFHTANFEDKNYHSTALPTMPSHLAVADETNKAISIISFAPNEFQSEELQNKVSQLIEENVNLKDTIIQNNNSMKAQYERIVAWQSEVEKVHQTHKEKFMKAKECIETLKKENASLQLEVENLKEALRENQQLVQNNGENVDKIELDKAKNEIKELKEVIENVTLKNAEAINIEVGKQTLVEQKLANYEEALEDAYKTIKELKANKNLELASLGSLKVLEEKSQKEIVSLQTQLAKSLQHSDTASRLSYELEQAKYKITELEQHREINENHLKEANNRCDVIMADKKALSESICALTKVIDDKQNELCSLKQQLSDKNLELQGVVLQLKSQYKQQQSGVDNEQVANLRQQLMQAQKAYTECNQAKVQLQAQSNKLQTENYEFSQKLLTKQEEEDTLYALKAQLEVYKSDFEAEREAKEDIKREKLKLSEDLQNLHRRNIQMQEEIELYREQVNQFHPVSTTRRGEEARSNSGSDSPPLSRYTCPICNLRFRSLKLVQDHLETCICHDL
;
A
#
# COMPACT_ATOMS: atom_id res chain seq x y z
N MET A 1 35.92 -44.32 -38.53
CA MET A 1 35.16 -43.08 -38.22
C MET A 1 34.25 -43.39 -37.05
N ALA A 2 34.77 -43.11 -35.85
CA ALA A 2 34.20 -42.17 -34.88
C ALA A 2 32.99 -42.75 -34.10
N THR A 3 33.32 -43.33 -32.94
CA THR A 3 32.38 -43.80 -31.91
C THR A 3 31.95 -42.65 -31.02
N SER A 4 30.64 -42.51 -30.82
CA SER A 4 29.98 -41.50 -30.00
C SER A 4 30.06 -41.83 -28.50
N ASN A 5 30.74 -40.96 -27.75
CA ASN A 5 30.78 -40.95 -26.28
C ASN A 5 29.54 -40.20 -25.75
N ILE A 6 28.78 -40.86 -24.87
CA ILE A 6 27.69 -40.26 -24.10
C ILE A 6 28.29 -39.75 -22.78
N GLY A 7 28.34 -38.43 -22.62
CA GLY A 7 28.80 -37.79 -21.39
C GLY A 7 27.66 -37.64 -20.39
N THR A 8 27.79 -38.28 -19.24
CA THR A 8 26.89 -38.17 -18.09
C THR A 8 27.16 -36.85 -17.36
N THR A 9 26.26 -35.88 -17.47
CA THR A 9 26.28 -34.65 -16.66
C THR A 9 25.68 -34.93 -15.29
N ILE A 10 26.53 -34.85 -14.26
CA ILE A 10 26.16 -34.92 -12.85
C ILE A 10 25.48 -33.59 -12.47
N PHE A 11 24.21 -33.65 -12.10
CA PHE A 11 23.47 -32.54 -11.50
C PHE A 11 23.99 -32.29 -10.08
N ASN A 12 24.68 -31.17 -9.87
CA ASN A 12 25.00 -30.69 -8.53
C ASN A 12 23.79 -29.94 -7.96
N ILE A 13 23.24 -30.50 -6.88
CA ILE A 13 22.19 -29.89 -6.06
C ILE A 13 22.84 -28.77 -5.22
N PRO A 14 22.32 -27.53 -5.22
CA PRO A 14 22.83 -26.48 -4.35
C PRO A 14 22.47 -26.77 -2.89
N PRO A 15 23.35 -26.44 -1.92
CA PRO A 15 23.09 -26.69 -0.50
C PRO A 15 21.96 -25.79 0.01
N GLU A 16 21.13 -26.35 0.90
CA GLU A 16 20.02 -25.67 1.57
C GLU A 16 20.46 -24.36 2.26
N PRO A 17 19.63 -23.30 2.21
CA PRO A 17 19.89 -22.07 2.94
C PRO A 17 19.79 -22.31 4.45
N LYS A 18 20.77 -21.77 5.18
CA LYS A 18 20.80 -21.82 6.66
C LYS A 18 19.61 -21.04 7.25
N PRO A 19 19.07 -21.49 8.40
CA PRO A 19 17.96 -20.82 9.06
C PRO A 19 18.37 -19.42 9.53
N VAL A 20 17.50 -18.45 9.25
CA VAL A 20 17.62 -17.05 9.64
C VAL A 20 17.46 -16.94 11.16
N PRO A 21 18.26 -16.12 11.87
CA PRO A 21 18.09 -15.90 13.29
C PRO A 21 16.77 -15.18 13.58
N THR A 22 16.00 -15.72 14.52
CA THR A 22 14.84 -15.08 15.15
C THR A 22 15.29 -13.80 15.84
N LEU A 23 14.85 -12.65 15.30
CA LEU A 23 15.01 -11.35 15.95
C LEU A 23 13.97 -11.24 17.06
N ASN A 24 14.45 -11.06 18.28
CA ASN A 24 13.65 -10.64 19.42
C ASN A 24 13.10 -9.24 19.14
N SER A 25 11.81 -9.09 19.39
CA SER A 25 11.07 -7.83 19.32
C SER A 25 11.43 -6.96 20.52
N ASP A 26 12.18 -5.89 20.29
CA ASP A 26 12.27 -4.76 21.22
C ASP A 26 11.47 -3.59 20.64
N GLU A 27 10.69 -2.99 21.52
CA GLU A 27 9.57 -2.07 21.29
C GLU A 27 10.05 -0.64 20.98
N GLU A 28 9.61 -0.06 19.86
CA GLU A 28 9.71 1.38 19.60
C GLU A 28 8.32 2.04 19.67
N SER A 29 8.15 2.87 20.70
CA SER A 29 6.91 3.56 21.06
C SER A 29 6.77 4.91 20.35
N PHE A 30 5.81 5.01 19.43
CA PHE A 30 5.42 6.28 18.79
C PHE A 30 4.47 7.09 19.69
N VAL A 31 4.89 8.31 20.06
CA VAL A 31 4.07 9.33 20.74
C VAL A 31 3.48 10.28 19.70
N ILE A 32 2.15 10.25 19.52
CA ILE A 32 1.41 11.25 18.74
C ILE A 32 0.83 12.27 19.72
N LEU A 33 1.32 13.52 19.66
CA LEU A 33 0.70 14.65 20.36
C LEU A 33 -0.31 15.32 19.43
N GLY A 34 -1.60 15.09 19.69
CA GLY A 34 -2.68 15.91 19.14
C GLY A 34 -2.76 17.26 19.87
N LYS A 35 -2.77 18.36 19.13
CA LYS A 35 -3.23 19.65 19.64
C LYS A 35 -4.20 20.33 18.68
N SER A 36 -5.34 20.64 19.28
CA SER A 36 -6.41 21.62 19.01
C SER A 36 -6.21 22.57 17.84
N LEU A 37 -7.14 22.48 16.89
CA LEU A 37 -7.34 23.35 15.74
C LEU A 37 -8.20 24.56 16.17
N GLU A 38 -7.61 25.52 16.88
CA GLU A 38 -8.32 26.74 17.24
C GLU A 38 -7.34 27.92 17.30
N GLY A 39 -7.25 28.63 16.19
CA GLY A 39 -6.50 29.88 16.09
C GLY A 39 -5.59 29.97 14.88
N LEU A 40 -6.15 30.10 13.69
CA LEU A 40 -5.56 30.80 12.54
C LEU A 40 -6.69 31.17 11.56
N LEU A 41 -7.58 32.05 12.01
CA LEU A 41 -8.31 32.94 11.11
C LEU A 41 -7.52 34.24 11.10
N TYR A 42 -6.78 34.47 10.02
CA TYR A 42 -6.70 35.74 9.28
C TYR A 42 -5.63 35.55 8.19
N GLU A 43 -6.08 35.75 6.95
CA GLU A 43 -5.36 35.85 5.67
C GLU A 43 -5.47 34.67 4.68
N GLU A 44 -6.04 35.05 3.52
CA GLU A 44 -6.17 34.43 2.20
C GLU A 44 -7.39 33.50 1.89
N ASP A 45 -8.39 34.16 1.31
CA ASP A 45 -9.78 33.78 1.05
C ASP A 45 -10.02 32.98 -0.26
N SER A 46 -9.04 32.21 -0.75
CA SER A 46 -9.17 31.50 -2.04
C SER A 46 -9.68 30.06 -1.91
N GLY A 47 -9.39 29.37 -0.80
CA GLY A 47 -9.76 27.97 -0.59
C GLY A 47 -11.24 27.76 -0.22
N THR A 48 -11.83 28.71 0.52
CA THR A 48 -13.21 28.61 1.01
C THR A 48 -14.24 28.74 -0.12
N SER A 49 -13.92 29.50 -1.17
CA SER A 49 -14.77 29.69 -2.34
C SER A 49 -14.94 28.38 -3.13
N ILE A 50 -13.85 27.61 -3.32
CA ILE A 50 -13.88 26.35 -4.07
C ILE A 50 -14.71 25.30 -3.34
N ILE A 51 -14.62 25.24 -2.00
CA ILE A 51 -15.39 24.30 -1.20
C ILE A 51 -16.89 24.65 -1.20
N LEU A 52 -17.23 25.95 -1.17
CA LEU A 52 -18.62 26.40 -1.27
C LEU A 52 -19.20 26.13 -2.66
N GLU A 53 -18.43 26.36 -3.72
CA GLU A 53 -18.83 26.07 -5.09
C GLU A 53 -19.00 24.56 -5.33
N ALA A 54 -18.10 23.72 -4.82
CA ALA A 54 -18.24 22.27 -4.87
C ALA A 54 -19.47 21.77 -4.10
N LYS A 55 -19.77 22.35 -2.93
CA LYS A 55 -21.01 22.04 -2.18
C LYS A 55 -22.27 22.46 -2.95
N GLN A 56 -22.23 23.59 -3.65
CA GLN A 56 -23.34 24.08 -4.46
C GLN A 56 -23.61 23.14 -5.65
N LEU A 57 -22.56 22.73 -6.37
CA LEU A 57 -22.67 21.78 -7.50
C LEU A 57 -23.18 20.41 -7.06
N LEU A 58 -22.73 19.90 -5.92
CA LEU A 58 -23.24 18.64 -5.35
C LEU A 58 -24.71 18.74 -4.97
N LYS A 59 -25.15 19.89 -4.44
CA LYS A 59 -26.54 20.13 -4.09
C LYS A 59 -27.44 20.16 -5.34
N GLU A 60 -27.00 20.84 -6.40
CA GLU A 60 -27.73 20.89 -7.68
C GLU A 60 -27.84 19.50 -8.34
N GLU A 61 -26.80 18.68 -8.30
CA GLU A 61 -26.88 17.32 -8.87
C GLU A 61 -27.75 16.36 -8.06
N LEU A 62 -27.74 16.47 -6.73
CA LEU A 62 -28.67 15.70 -5.89
C LEU A 62 -30.13 16.08 -6.17
N GLU A 63 -30.41 17.35 -6.44
CA GLU A 63 -31.75 17.83 -6.79
C GLU A 63 -32.19 17.32 -8.17
N LYS A 64 -31.29 17.29 -9.17
CA LYS A 64 -31.56 16.68 -10.48
C LYS A 64 -31.84 15.17 -10.39
N ILE A 65 -31.06 14.43 -9.60
CA ILE A 65 -31.29 12.99 -9.39
C ILE A 65 -32.65 12.76 -8.73
N SER A 66 -33.00 13.58 -7.72
CA SER A 66 -34.31 13.49 -7.07
C SER A 66 -35.47 13.72 -8.05
N LEU A 67 -35.35 14.69 -8.96
CA LEU A 67 -36.34 14.94 -10.00
C LEU A 67 -36.44 13.78 -11.01
N GLN A 68 -35.31 13.18 -11.41
CA GLN A 68 -35.31 12.03 -12.32
C GLN A 68 -35.96 10.78 -11.71
N VAL A 69 -35.73 10.51 -10.42
CA VAL A 69 -36.39 9.41 -9.70
C VAL A 69 -37.91 9.64 -9.67
N LYS A 70 -38.33 10.87 -9.38
CA LYS A 70 -39.76 11.24 -9.36
C LYS A 70 -40.41 11.11 -10.74
N GLU A 71 -39.69 11.44 -11.81
CA GLU A 71 -40.16 11.27 -13.18
C GLU A 71 -40.25 9.79 -13.60
N GLN A 72 -39.32 8.94 -13.13
CA GLN A 72 -39.38 7.50 -13.34
C GLN A 72 -40.54 6.84 -12.58
N GLU A 73 -40.81 7.27 -11.34
CA GLU A 73 -41.97 6.79 -10.58
C GLU A 73 -43.29 7.14 -11.27
N LEU A 74 -43.40 8.34 -11.85
CA LEU A 74 -44.58 8.75 -12.63
C LEU A 74 -44.73 7.95 -13.92
N LYS A 75 -43.63 7.61 -14.60
CA LYS A 75 -43.66 6.77 -15.81
C LYS A 75 -44.03 5.32 -15.50
N ASN A 76 -43.61 4.79 -14.35
CA ASN A 76 -43.91 3.42 -13.95
C ASN A 76 -45.32 3.25 -13.36
N GLY A 77 -45.93 4.32 -12.86
CA GLY A 77 -47.29 4.32 -12.30
C GLY A 77 -48.44 4.26 -13.33
N HIS A 78 -48.17 4.16 -14.64
CA HIS A 78 -49.20 4.17 -15.69
C HIS A 78 -49.30 2.89 -16.53
N GLN A 79 -48.60 1.81 -16.17
CA GLN A 79 -48.83 0.48 -16.76
C GLN A 79 -49.60 -0.43 -15.79
N GLY A 80 -50.84 -0.03 -15.46
CA GLY A 80 -51.82 -0.91 -14.84
C GLY A 80 -52.49 -1.78 -15.92
N ASN A 81 -52.03 -3.02 -16.05
CA ASN A 81 -52.59 -4.02 -16.96
C ASN A 81 -53.88 -4.62 -16.35
N PRO A 82 -55.05 -4.61 -17.03
CA PRO A 82 -56.26 -5.21 -16.48
C PRO A 82 -56.29 -6.72 -16.76
N LEU A 83 -56.36 -7.52 -15.69
CA LEU A 83 -56.48 -8.98 -15.73
C LEU A 83 -57.86 -9.43 -16.22
N PHE A 84 -57.83 -10.37 -17.16
CA PHE A 84 -58.94 -11.26 -17.52
C PHE A 84 -59.25 -12.22 -16.36
N ALA A 85 -60.56 -12.42 -16.13
CA ALA A 85 -61.12 -13.43 -15.24
C ALA A 85 -61.35 -14.77 -15.97
N ASN A 86 -61.35 -15.86 -15.18
CA ASN A 86 -61.80 -17.26 -15.38
C ASN A 86 -60.66 -18.22 -14.96
N GLY A 87 -60.79 -19.21 -14.08
CA GLY A 87 -61.93 -19.86 -13.45
C GLY A 87 -61.78 -21.39 -13.57
N VAL A 88 -61.73 -22.10 -12.42
CA VAL A 88 -62.08 -23.55 -12.23
C VAL A 88 -61.00 -24.54 -12.76
N ASN A 89 -60.53 -25.64 -12.12
CA ASN A 89 -61.00 -26.51 -11.04
C ASN A 89 -59.85 -27.42 -10.47
N GLU A 90 -60.04 -27.90 -9.23
CA GLU A 90 -59.73 -29.25 -8.70
C GLU A 90 -58.34 -29.92 -8.87
N LYS A 91 -57.60 -30.13 -7.77
CA LYS A 91 -57.56 -31.36 -6.94
C LYS A 91 -56.33 -31.42 -6.00
N GLN A 92 -56.60 -31.49 -4.70
CA GLN A 92 -55.76 -32.08 -3.64
C GLN A 92 -55.72 -33.62 -3.77
N PRO A 93 -54.87 -34.41 -3.07
CA PRO A 93 -54.26 -34.21 -1.74
C PRO A 93 -52.73 -34.53 -1.71
N SER A 94 -51.91 -34.54 -0.66
CA SER A 94 -52.02 -34.76 0.79
C SER A 94 -50.66 -34.47 1.47
N VAL A 95 -50.68 -33.89 2.68
CA VAL A 95 -49.83 -34.19 3.86
C VAL A 95 -48.31 -33.99 3.76
N SER A 96 -47.76 -33.01 4.49
CA SER A 96 -47.10 -33.24 5.78
C SER A 96 -46.53 -31.94 6.36
N ASP A 97 -46.87 -31.70 7.62
CA ASP A 97 -46.44 -30.61 8.48
C ASP A 97 -44.91 -30.47 8.55
N ASN A 98 -44.41 -29.24 8.47
CA ASN A 98 -43.32 -28.76 9.31
C ASN A 98 -43.40 -27.25 9.46
N LYS A 99 -43.85 -26.86 10.64
CA LYS A 99 -44.00 -25.51 11.16
C LYS A 99 -42.66 -25.03 11.69
N VAL A 100 -42.06 -24.02 11.05
CA VAL A 100 -41.01 -23.19 11.66
C VAL A 100 -41.42 -21.74 11.42
N ASP A 101 -41.78 -21.08 12.51
CA ASP A 101 -42.16 -19.67 12.59
C ASP A 101 -40.95 -18.80 12.23
N LEU A 102 -41.08 -17.96 11.19
CA LEU A 102 -40.13 -16.91 10.86
C LEU A 102 -40.81 -15.55 11.10
N GLU A 103 -40.47 -14.95 12.24
CA GLU A 103 -40.93 -13.64 12.67
C GLU A 103 -40.51 -12.56 11.66
N THR A 104 -41.51 -11.96 11.03
CA THR A 104 -41.35 -10.74 10.22
C THR A 104 -41.31 -9.54 11.16
N SER A 105 -40.12 -9.07 11.51
CA SER A 105 -39.96 -7.81 12.25
C SER A 105 -40.17 -6.61 11.31
N GLN A 106 -41.38 -6.04 11.39
CA GLN A 106 -41.71 -4.71 10.90
C GLN A 106 -41.01 -3.65 11.77
N CYS A 107 -39.95 -3.01 11.27
CA CYS A 107 -39.48 -1.74 11.83
C CYS A 107 -40.40 -0.61 11.36
N LYS A 108 -41.33 -0.22 12.23
CA LYS A 108 -42.14 0.98 12.14
C LYS A 108 -41.23 2.22 12.24
N PHE A 109 -41.18 3.03 11.19
CA PHE A 109 -40.68 4.40 11.29
C PHE A 109 -41.68 5.23 12.10
N HIS A 110 -41.28 5.66 13.30
CA HIS A 110 -41.92 6.76 13.99
C HIS A 110 -41.45 8.08 13.38
N THR A 111 -42.33 8.70 12.59
CA THR A 111 -42.31 10.13 12.30
C THR A 111 -42.68 10.89 13.58
N ALA A 112 -41.67 11.42 14.27
CA ALA A 112 -41.87 12.44 15.29
C ALA A 112 -41.58 13.81 14.68
N ASN A 113 -42.65 14.56 14.42
CA ASN A 113 -42.62 16.01 14.31
C ASN A 113 -42.00 16.58 15.59
N PHE A 114 -40.97 17.40 15.47
CA PHE A 114 -40.57 18.32 16.53
C PHE A 114 -40.50 19.74 15.98
N GLU A 115 -41.37 20.55 16.56
CA GLU A 115 -41.63 21.95 16.28
C GLU A 115 -40.45 22.85 16.65
N ASP A 116 -40.43 23.99 15.97
CA ASP A 116 -39.61 25.17 16.20
C ASP A 116 -39.38 25.48 17.68
N LYS A 117 -38.11 25.43 18.10
CA LYS A 117 -37.63 26.14 19.30
C LYS A 117 -36.37 26.93 18.97
N ASN A 118 -36.64 28.14 18.48
CA ASN A 118 -36.05 29.41 18.91
C ASN A 118 -34.77 29.28 19.77
N TYR A 119 -33.59 29.40 19.14
CA TYR A 119 -32.32 29.52 19.84
C TYR A 119 -32.18 30.92 20.43
N HIS A 120 -32.28 31.01 21.76
CA HIS A 120 -31.74 32.14 22.50
C HIS A 120 -30.22 32.16 22.36
N SER A 121 -29.73 33.31 21.92
CA SER A 121 -28.35 33.78 21.92
C SER A 121 -27.62 33.44 23.24
N THR A 122 -26.70 32.47 23.20
CA THR A 122 -25.71 32.28 24.28
C THR A 122 -24.51 33.16 23.98
N ALA A 123 -24.42 34.25 24.73
CA ALA A 123 -23.30 35.18 24.74
C ALA A 123 -21.97 34.47 25.07
N LEU A 124 -20.91 34.90 24.40
CA LEU A 124 -19.53 34.56 24.72
C LEU A 124 -19.18 34.88 26.18
N PRO A 125 -18.24 34.15 26.80
CA PRO A 125 -17.61 34.60 28.03
C PRO A 125 -16.90 35.92 27.74
N THR A 126 -17.41 37.00 28.31
CA THR A 126 -16.80 38.32 28.22
C THR A 126 -15.56 38.30 29.11
N MET A 127 -14.41 38.67 28.57
CA MET A 127 -13.18 38.89 29.33
C MET A 127 -13.43 39.84 30.51
N PRO A 128 -12.87 39.59 31.71
CA PRO A 128 -13.12 40.45 32.86
C PRO A 128 -12.54 41.86 32.64
N SER A 129 -13.40 42.80 32.31
CA SER A 129 -13.13 44.24 32.36
C SER A 129 -13.39 44.75 33.78
N HIS A 130 -12.44 44.54 34.69
CA HIS A 130 -12.39 45.26 35.97
C HIS A 130 -11.42 46.43 35.88
N LEU A 131 -11.92 47.55 35.32
CA LEU A 131 -11.49 48.90 35.65
C LEU A 131 -12.63 49.52 36.47
N ALA A 132 -12.57 49.32 37.79
CA ALA A 132 -13.33 50.08 38.75
C ALA A 132 -12.46 50.30 39.99
N VAL A 133 -12.10 51.56 40.14
CA VAL A 133 -11.35 52.18 41.22
C VAL A 133 -11.97 51.85 42.57
N ALA A 134 -11.19 51.23 43.44
CA ALA A 134 -11.35 51.32 44.88
C ALA A 134 -9.96 51.48 45.48
N ASP A 135 -9.73 52.67 46.05
CA ASP A 135 -8.63 53.01 46.94
C ASP A 135 -8.48 51.94 48.01
N GLU A 136 -7.38 51.18 47.99
CA GLU A 136 -6.80 50.64 49.22
C GLU A 136 -5.36 50.17 48.98
N THR A 137 -4.44 51.03 49.41
CA THR A 137 -3.02 50.77 49.66
C THR A 137 -2.13 50.53 48.44
N ASN A 138 -1.46 51.63 48.05
CA ASN A 138 -0.17 51.65 47.37
C ASN A 138 0.84 50.67 48.01
N LYS A 139 0.84 49.41 47.60
CA LYS A 139 2.06 48.61 47.53
C LYS A 139 2.66 48.89 46.16
N ALA A 140 3.43 49.97 46.14
CA ALA A 140 4.39 50.22 45.07
C ALA A 140 5.06 48.89 44.72
N ILE A 141 5.10 48.57 43.42
CA ILE A 141 6.08 47.65 42.87
C ILE A 141 7.42 48.25 43.32
N SER A 142 7.96 47.70 44.42
CA SER A 142 9.29 48.03 44.89
C SER A 142 10.21 47.64 43.75
N ILE A 143 10.53 48.62 42.91
CA ILE A 143 11.77 48.68 42.16
C ILE A 143 12.81 48.31 43.20
N ILE A 144 13.35 47.10 43.07
CA ILE A 144 14.46 46.63 43.90
C ILE A 144 15.50 47.72 43.76
N SER A 145 15.65 48.50 44.82
CA SER A 145 16.66 49.53 44.93
C SER A 145 17.98 48.79 45.04
N PHE A 146 18.58 48.48 43.90
CA PHE A 146 19.90 47.89 43.81
C PHE A 146 20.87 48.82 44.55
N ALA A 147 21.42 48.33 45.67
CA ALA A 147 22.53 48.99 46.32
C ALA A 147 23.66 49.13 45.29
N PRO A 148 24.27 50.33 45.09
CA PRO A 148 25.23 50.57 44.00
C PRO A 148 26.57 49.80 44.07
N ASN A 149 26.70 48.79 44.94
CA ASN A 149 27.98 48.19 45.31
C ASN A 149 28.03 46.65 45.30
N GLU A 150 26.99 45.94 44.82
CA GLU A 150 26.94 44.47 44.97
C GLU A 150 27.05 43.63 43.70
N PHE A 151 27.07 44.23 42.51
CA PHE A 151 27.49 43.51 41.30
C PHE A 151 28.78 44.15 40.80
N GLN A 152 29.89 43.42 40.90
CA GLN A 152 31.10 43.79 40.17
C GLN A 152 30.69 43.90 38.69
N SER A 153 31.16 44.93 37.98
CA SER A 153 30.82 45.18 36.57
C SER A 153 30.98 43.93 35.69
N GLU A 154 31.84 43.01 36.10
CA GLU A 154 32.10 41.71 35.49
C GLU A 154 30.94 40.72 35.62
N GLU A 155 30.26 40.62 36.76
CA GLU A 155 29.10 39.73 36.94
C GLU A 155 27.91 40.18 36.07
N LEU A 156 27.68 41.48 35.99
CA LEU A 156 26.66 42.04 35.10
C LEU A 156 26.99 41.75 33.63
N GLN A 157 28.25 41.91 33.23
CA GLN A 157 28.71 41.59 31.88
C GLN A 157 28.59 40.10 31.55
N ASN A 158 28.86 39.21 32.51
CA ASN A 158 28.67 37.78 32.37
C ASN A 158 27.18 37.42 32.23
N LYS A 159 26.30 38.05 33.02
CA LYS A 159 24.86 37.80 32.91
C LYS A 159 24.28 38.29 31.58
N VAL A 160 24.74 39.44 31.09
CA VAL A 160 24.36 39.93 29.75
C VAL A 160 24.87 38.99 28.66
N SER A 161 26.11 38.51 28.76
CA SER A 161 26.66 37.53 27.80
C SER A 161 25.86 36.22 27.78
N GLN A 162 25.50 35.69 28.95
CA GLN A 162 24.63 34.50 29.07
C GLN A 162 23.26 34.75 28.43
N LEU A 163 22.63 35.90 28.69
CA LEU A 163 21.33 36.23 28.10
C LEU A 163 21.41 36.39 26.58
N ILE A 164 22.54 36.87 26.04
CA ILE A 164 22.75 36.95 24.59
C ILE A 164 22.90 35.54 24.01
N GLU A 165 23.69 34.67 24.64
CA GLU A 165 23.87 33.27 24.22
C GLU A 165 22.53 32.50 24.26
N GLU A 166 21.77 32.63 25.34
CA GLU A 166 20.43 32.04 25.46
C GLU A 166 19.48 32.56 24.37
N ASN A 167 19.51 33.87 24.07
CA ASN A 167 18.70 34.44 22.99
C ASN A 167 19.08 33.90 21.61
N VAL A 168 20.37 33.70 21.35
CA VAL A 168 20.84 33.11 20.09
C VAL A 168 20.36 31.66 19.99
N ASN A 169 20.52 30.87 21.05
CA ASN A 169 20.07 29.48 21.08
C ASN A 169 18.55 29.34 20.90
N LEU A 170 17.77 30.22 21.54
CA LEU A 170 16.31 30.28 21.36
C LEU A 170 15.94 30.64 19.92
N LYS A 171 16.64 31.60 19.31
CA LYS A 171 16.42 32.00 17.92
C LYS A 171 16.72 30.85 16.96
N ASP A 172 17.82 30.14 17.16
CA ASP A 172 18.19 28.99 16.31
C ASP A 172 17.22 27.82 16.49
N THR A 173 16.76 27.57 17.71
CA THR A 173 15.72 26.57 18.00
C THR A 173 14.41 26.91 17.27
N ILE A 174 14.00 28.18 17.27
CA ILE A 174 12.81 28.65 16.54
C ILE A 174 13.00 28.48 15.03
N ILE A 175 14.18 28.82 14.49
CA ILE A 175 14.48 28.62 13.06
C ILE A 175 14.41 27.14 12.69
N GLN A 176 15.00 26.26 13.49
CA GLN A 176 14.94 24.82 13.28
C GLN A 176 13.51 24.28 13.35
N ASN A 177 12.72 24.76 14.32
CA ASN A 177 11.31 24.39 14.44
C ASN A 177 10.50 24.84 13.22
N ASN A 178 10.67 26.08 12.77
CA ASN A 178 10.01 26.60 11.57
C ASN A 178 10.36 25.80 10.31
N ASN A 179 11.64 25.41 10.15
CA ASN A 179 12.07 24.57 9.03
C ASN A 179 11.44 23.17 9.12
N SER A 180 11.37 22.58 10.31
CA SER A 180 10.72 21.29 10.54
C SER A 180 9.21 21.35 10.23
N MET A 181 8.51 22.38 10.70
CA MET A 181 7.09 22.58 10.39
C MET A 181 6.87 22.78 8.89
N LYS A 182 7.74 23.53 8.21
CA LYS A 182 7.66 23.71 6.76
C LYS A 182 7.80 22.39 6.02
N ALA A 183 8.76 21.55 6.39
CA ALA A 183 8.93 20.22 5.80
C ALA A 183 7.72 19.30 6.07
N GLN A 184 7.13 19.37 7.27
CA GLN A 184 5.90 18.65 7.58
C GLN A 184 4.72 19.13 6.73
N TYR A 185 4.59 20.45 6.54
CA TYR A 185 3.56 21.03 5.67
C TYR A 185 3.71 20.56 4.22
N GLU A 186 4.92 20.59 3.68
CA GLU A 186 5.22 20.10 2.32
C GLU A 186 4.85 18.61 2.17
N ARG A 187 5.12 17.79 3.20
CA ARG A 187 4.74 16.37 3.23
C ARG A 187 3.22 16.18 3.23
N ILE A 188 2.48 16.99 3.99
CA ILE A 188 1.00 16.96 4.01
C ILE A 188 0.43 17.36 2.65
N VAL A 189 0.96 18.41 2.02
CA VAL A 189 0.54 18.86 0.68
C VAL A 189 0.80 17.77 -0.37
N ALA A 190 1.97 17.13 -0.33
CA ALA A 190 2.28 16.01 -1.23
C ALA A 190 1.32 14.83 -1.02
N TRP A 191 1.01 14.49 0.23
CA TRP A 191 0.04 13.45 0.57
C TRP A 191 -1.37 13.78 0.08
N GLN A 192 -1.83 15.02 0.24
CA GLN A 192 -3.12 15.48 -0.27
C GLN A 192 -3.23 15.33 -1.80
N SER A 193 -2.17 15.69 -2.53
CA SER A 193 -2.09 15.52 -3.99
C SER A 193 -2.19 14.05 -4.42
N GLU A 194 -1.51 13.14 -3.70
CA GLU A 194 -1.59 11.71 -4.02
C GLU A 194 -2.99 11.12 -3.71
N VAL A 195 -3.62 11.54 -2.60
CA VAL A 195 -5.01 11.15 -2.28
C VAL A 195 -5.97 11.61 -3.37
N GLU A 196 -5.85 12.84 -3.86
CA GLU A 196 -6.68 13.38 -4.94
C GLU A 196 -6.47 12.59 -6.25
N LYS A 197 -5.24 12.23 -6.58
CA LYS A 197 -4.90 11.41 -7.74
C LYS A 197 -5.49 10.00 -7.65
N VAL A 198 -5.45 9.36 -6.47
CA VAL A 198 -6.09 8.06 -6.24
C VAL A 198 -7.61 8.17 -6.41
N HIS A 199 -8.25 9.20 -5.85
CA HIS A 199 -9.68 9.45 -6.05
C HIS A 199 -10.05 9.65 -7.52
N GLN A 200 -9.26 10.44 -8.26
CA GLN A 200 -9.46 10.64 -9.69
C GLN A 200 -9.33 9.33 -10.49
N THR A 201 -8.33 8.50 -10.14
CA THR A 201 -8.14 7.17 -10.75
C THR A 201 -9.33 6.25 -10.48
N HIS A 202 -9.84 6.22 -9.24
CA HIS A 202 -11.03 5.42 -8.89
C HIS A 202 -12.28 5.93 -9.62
N LYS A 203 -12.45 7.24 -9.73
CA LYS A 203 -13.54 7.87 -10.48
C LYS A 203 -13.51 7.46 -11.96
N GLU A 204 -12.33 7.48 -12.59
CA GLU A 204 -12.15 7.03 -13.97
C GLU A 204 -12.45 5.53 -14.15
N LYS A 205 -11.96 4.67 -13.24
CA LYS A 205 -12.28 3.23 -13.26
C LYS A 205 -13.78 2.99 -13.12
N PHE A 206 -14.45 3.75 -12.24
CA PHE A 206 -15.90 3.66 -12.06
C PHE A 206 -16.66 4.08 -13.32
N MET A 207 -16.24 5.16 -13.98
CA MET A 207 -16.83 5.59 -15.26
C MET A 207 -16.66 4.54 -16.35
N LYS A 208 -15.47 3.95 -16.50
CA LYS A 208 -15.22 2.87 -17.47
C LYS A 208 -16.07 1.62 -17.17
N ALA A 209 -16.20 1.25 -15.90
CA ALA A 209 -17.05 0.13 -15.49
C ALA A 209 -18.52 0.41 -15.82
N LYS A 210 -19.00 1.63 -15.57
CA LYS A 210 -20.36 2.05 -15.92
C LYS A 210 -20.61 2.01 -17.43
N GLU A 211 -19.66 2.49 -18.24
CA GLU A 211 -19.75 2.41 -19.71
C GLU A 211 -19.81 0.96 -20.20
N CYS A 212 -18.95 0.08 -19.66
CA CYS A 212 -18.94 -1.36 -19.98
C CYS A 212 -20.28 -2.04 -19.64
N ILE A 213 -20.87 -1.71 -18.48
CA ILE A 213 -22.19 -2.23 -18.10
C ILE A 213 -23.26 -1.75 -19.09
N GLU A 214 -23.22 -0.49 -19.53
CA GLU A 214 -24.18 0.03 -20.49
C GLU A 214 -24.02 -0.56 -21.90
N THR A 215 -22.79 -0.87 -22.34
CA THR A 215 -22.57 -1.59 -23.61
C THR A 215 -23.11 -3.01 -23.53
N LEU A 216 -22.82 -3.74 -22.44
CA LEU A 216 -23.34 -5.10 -22.24
C LEU A 216 -24.88 -5.14 -22.14
N LYS A 217 -25.52 -4.12 -21.54
CA LYS A 217 -26.98 -4.00 -21.55
C LYS A 217 -27.55 -3.82 -22.96
N LYS A 218 -26.92 -3.00 -23.80
CA LYS A 218 -27.34 -2.80 -25.20
C LYS A 218 -27.16 -4.07 -26.02
N GLU A 219 -26.04 -4.76 -25.86
CA GLU A 219 -25.79 -6.05 -26.52
C GLU A 219 -26.80 -7.10 -26.09
N ASN A 220 -27.07 -7.24 -24.78
CA ASN A 220 -28.10 -8.14 -24.28
C ASN A 220 -29.49 -7.81 -24.83
N ALA A 221 -29.86 -6.53 -24.95
CA ALA A 221 -31.12 -6.13 -25.57
C ALA A 221 -31.18 -6.50 -27.07
N SER A 222 -30.07 -6.31 -27.80
CA SER A 222 -29.98 -6.70 -29.22
C SER A 222 -30.08 -8.22 -29.41
N LEU A 223 -29.40 -9.00 -28.58
CA LEU A 223 -29.45 -10.46 -28.61
C LEU A 223 -30.84 -10.99 -28.24
N GLN A 224 -31.52 -10.36 -27.27
CA GLN A 224 -32.92 -10.69 -26.95
C GLN A 224 -33.85 -10.46 -28.14
N LEU A 225 -33.67 -9.35 -28.87
CA LEU A 225 -34.44 -9.07 -30.09
C LEU A 225 -34.17 -10.11 -31.19
N GLU A 226 -32.90 -10.48 -31.40
CA GLU A 226 -32.51 -11.48 -32.40
C GLU A 226 -33.09 -12.87 -32.07
N VAL A 227 -33.05 -13.27 -30.79
CA VAL A 227 -33.67 -14.51 -30.32
C VAL A 227 -35.17 -14.51 -30.56
N GLU A 228 -35.87 -13.39 -30.34
CA GLU A 228 -37.30 -13.31 -30.56
C GLU A 228 -37.66 -13.37 -32.06
N ASN A 229 -36.88 -12.69 -32.92
CA ASN A 229 -37.01 -12.77 -34.37
C ASN A 229 -36.80 -14.21 -34.90
N LEU A 230 -35.78 -14.91 -34.38
CA LEU A 230 -35.52 -16.31 -34.73
C LEU A 230 -36.67 -17.24 -34.29
N LYS A 231 -37.27 -17.00 -33.12
CA LYS A 231 -38.45 -17.74 -32.67
C LYS A 231 -39.67 -17.47 -33.53
N GLU A 232 -39.85 -16.25 -34.03
CA GLU A 232 -40.94 -15.92 -34.95
C GLU A 232 -40.76 -16.58 -36.32
N ALA A 233 -39.56 -16.51 -36.90
CA ALA A 233 -39.22 -17.23 -38.13
C ALA A 233 -39.38 -18.76 -37.98
N LEU A 234 -39.09 -19.31 -36.81
CA LEU A 234 -39.32 -20.72 -36.51
C LEU A 234 -40.82 -21.06 -36.47
N ARG A 235 -41.65 -20.18 -35.88
CA ARG A 235 -43.12 -20.32 -35.86
C ARG A 235 -43.72 -20.27 -37.26
N GLU A 236 -43.26 -19.34 -38.11
CA GLU A 236 -43.71 -19.24 -39.52
C GLU A 236 -43.35 -20.49 -40.32
N ASN A 237 -42.12 -21.00 -40.18
CA ASN A 237 -41.70 -22.23 -40.84
C ASN A 237 -42.51 -23.45 -40.37
N GLN A 238 -42.84 -23.54 -39.07
CA GLN A 238 -43.72 -24.61 -38.55
C GLN A 238 -45.13 -24.56 -39.14
N GLN A 239 -45.70 -23.36 -39.33
CA GLN A 239 -47.02 -23.21 -39.96
C GLN A 239 -47.00 -23.57 -41.46
N LEU A 240 -45.93 -23.23 -42.19
CA LEU A 240 -45.76 -23.64 -43.60
C LEU A 240 -45.67 -25.16 -43.76
N VAL A 241 -45.02 -25.85 -42.82
CA VAL A 241 -44.94 -27.32 -42.80
C VAL A 241 -46.30 -27.96 -42.49
N GLN A 242 -47.12 -27.35 -41.62
CA GLN A 242 -48.47 -27.84 -41.32
C GLN A 242 -49.48 -27.59 -42.47
N ASN A 243 -49.32 -26.52 -43.25
CA ASN A 243 -50.26 -26.16 -44.32
C ASN A 243 -49.97 -26.83 -45.68
N ASN A 244 -48.76 -27.37 -45.90
CA ASN A 244 -48.37 -28.02 -47.16
C ASN A 244 -48.27 -29.56 -47.09
N GLY A 245 -48.84 -30.16 -46.05
CA GLY A 245 -48.73 -31.60 -45.77
C GLY A 245 -49.88 -32.47 -46.28
N GLU A 246 -50.22 -32.44 -47.57
CA GLU A 246 -50.87 -33.58 -48.24
C GLU A 246 -50.18 -33.89 -49.57
N ASN A 247 -49.61 -35.11 -49.64
CA ASN A 247 -48.97 -35.78 -50.78
C ASN A 247 -47.56 -35.34 -51.23
N VAL A 248 -46.52 -35.75 -50.48
CA VAL A 248 -45.20 -36.11 -51.07
C VAL A 248 -44.60 -37.30 -50.30
N ASP A 249 -43.86 -38.12 -51.05
CA ASP A 249 -43.56 -39.53 -50.84
C ASP A 249 -42.95 -39.95 -49.50
N LYS A 250 -43.41 -41.12 -49.06
CA LYS A 250 -42.99 -41.88 -47.88
C LYS A 250 -41.47 -42.14 -47.77
N ILE A 251 -40.71 -41.91 -48.85
CA ILE A 251 -39.26 -42.12 -48.94
C ILE A 251 -38.47 -40.87 -48.51
N GLU A 252 -38.96 -39.66 -48.78
CA GLU A 252 -38.34 -38.43 -48.26
C GLU A 252 -38.65 -38.23 -46.78
N LEU A 253 -39.81 -38.71 -46.32
CA LEU A 253 -40.17 -38.70 -44.90
C LEU A 253 -39.24 -39.57 -44.06
N ASP A 254 -38.79 -40.72 -44.56
CA ASP A 254 -37.87 -41.60 -43.82
C ASP A 254 -36.42 -41.07 -43.84
N LYS A 255 -36.01 -40.35 -44.91
CA LYS A 255 -34.75 -39.59 -44.90
C LYS A 255 -34.78 -38.42 -43.94
N ALA A 256 -35.84 -37.60 -43.99
CA ALA A 256 -36.02 -36.49 -43.07
C ALA A 256 -36.15 -36.98 -41.61
N LYS A 257 -36.78 -38.14 -41.36
CA LYS A 257 -36.81 -38.75 -40.02
C LYS A 257 -35.43 -39.19 -39.54
N ASN A 258 -34.59 -39.73 -40.43
CA ASN A 258 -33.21 -40.08 -40.08
C ASN A 258 -32.35 -38.84 -39.84
N GLU A 259 -32.49 -37.79 -40.65
CA GLU A 259 -31.80 -36.51 -40.43
C GLU A 259 -32.31 -35.82 -39.16
N ILE A 260 -33.60 -35.87 -38.84
CA ILE A 260 -34.16 -35.39 -37.57
C ILE A 260 -33.63 -36.23 -36.40
N LYS A 261 -33.39 -37.52 -36.58
CA LYS A 261 -32.82 -38.39 -35.54
C LYS A 261 -31.35 -38.06 -35.31
N GLU A 262 -30.56 -37.87 -36.36
CA GLU A 262 -29.16 -37.41 -36.26
C GLU A 262 -29.07 -36.01 -35.64
N LEU A 263 -29.92 -35.08 -36.06
CA LEU A 263 -29.98 -33.73 -35.48
C LEU A 263 -30.39 -33.76 -34.00
N LYS A 264 -31.32 -34.64 -33.60
CA LYS A 264 -31.67 -34.84 -32.19
C LYS A 264 -30.49 -35.36 -31.38
N GLU A 265 -29.73 -36.31 -31.93
CA GLU A 265 -28.54 -36.88 -31.28
C GLU A 265 -27.40 -35.85 -31.17
N VAL A 266 -27.26 -34.97 -32.18
CA VAL A 266 -26.35 -33.82 -32.14
C VAL A 266 -26.79 -32.79 -31.10
N ILE A 267 -28.09 -32.44 -31.05
CA ILE A 267 -28.64 -31.53 -30.04
C ILE A 267 -28.42 -32.10 -28.64
N GLU A 268 -28.69 -33.39 -28.43
CA GLU A 268 -28.50 -34.06 -27.14
C GLU A 268 -27.02 -34.04 -26.70
N ASN A 269 -26.10 -34.32 -27.63
CA ASN A 269 -24.66 -34.17 -27.40
C ASN A 269 -24.22 -32.73 -27.10
N VAL A 270 -24.78 -31.73 -27.80
CA VAL A 270 -24.49 -30.31 -27.53
C VAL A 270 -25.06 -29.89 -26.19
N THR A 271 -26.25 -30.35 -25.81
CA THR A 271 -26.82 -30.08 -24.48
C THR A 271 -26.03 -30.73 -23.36
N LEU A 272 -25.51 -31.94 -23.56
CA LEU A 272 -24.61 -32.59 -22.60
C LEU A 272 -23.29 -31.82 -22.46
N LYS A 273 -22.65 -31.43 -23.57
CA LYS A 273 -21.42 -30.62 -23.53
C LYS A 273 -21.64 -29.24 -22.92
N ASN A 274 -22.78 -28.60 -23.16
CA ASN A 274 -23.13 -27.34 -22.51
C ASN A 274 -23.41 -27.53 -21.02
N ALA A 275 -24.07 -28.62 -20.61
CA ALA A 275 -24.27 -28.94 -19.19
C ALA A 275 -22.93 -29.20 -18.48
N GLU A 276 -21.98 -29.87 -19.14
CA GLU A 276 -20.61 -30.05 -18.65
C GLU A 276 -19.87 -28.71 -18.52
N ALA A 277 -19.97 -27.83 -19.53
CA ALA A 277 -19.37 -26.50 -19.48
C ALA A 277 -19.97 -25.63 -18.35
N ILE A 278 -21.30 -25.68 -18.16
CA ILE A 278 -21.98 -25.01 -17.05
C ILE A 278 -21.52 -25.57 -15.70
N ASN A 279 -21.39 -26.90 -15.57
CA ASN A 279 -20.88 -27.51 -14.33
C ASN A 279 -19.43 -27.12 -14.03
N ILE A 280 -18.57 -27.00 -15.04
CA ILE A 280 -17.20 -26.49 -14.87
C ILE A 280 -17.22 -25.04 -14.39
N GLU A 281 -18.08 -24.20 -14.97
CA GLU A 281 -18.16 -22.79 -14.60
C GLU A 281 -18.77 -22.58 -13.21
N VAL A 282 -19.80 -23.34 -12.85
CA VAL A 282 -20.33 -23.41 -11.48
C VAL A 282 -19.25 -23.89 -10.50
N GLY A 283 -18.42 -24.87 -10.90
CA GLY A 283 -17.26 -25.30 -10.11
C GLY A 283 -16.26 -24.16 -9.86
N LYS A 284 -15.93 -23.36 -10.87
CA LYS A 284 -15.07 -22.18 -10.69
C LYS A 284 -15.73 -21.14 -9.78
N GLN A 285 -17.03 -20.92 -9.91
CA GLN A 285 -17.76 -19.98 -9.08
C GLN A 285 -17.77 -20.41 -7.61
N THR A 286 -17.99 -21.70 -7.32
CA THR A 286 -17.89 -22.23 -5.95
C THR A 286 -16.47 -22.09 -5.36
N LEU A 287 -15.42 -22.20 -6.19
CA LEU A 287 -14.04 -21.97 -5.75
C LEU A 287 -13.78 -20.50 -5.41
N VAL A 288 -14.37 -19.57 -6.17
CA VAL A 288 -14.30 -18.12 -5.87
C VAL A 288 -15.05 -17.81 -4.58
N GLU A 289 -16.24 -18.38 -4.38
CA GLU A 289 -17.02 -18.23 -3.13
C GLU A 289 -16.27 -18.78 -1.91
N GLN A 290 -15.60 -19.93 -2.03
CA GLN A 290 -14.73 -20.45 -0.97
C GLN A 290 -13.55 -19.51 -0.66
N LYS A 291 -12.91 -18.95 -1.69
CA LYS A 291 -11.83 -17.98 -1.47
C LYS A 291 -12.32 -16.72 -0.78
N LEU A 292 -13.51 -16.21 -1.15
CA LEU A 292 -14.11 -15.05 -0.50
C LEU A 292 -14.42 -15.32 0.97
N ALA A 293 -15.01 -16.48 1.28
CA ALA A 293 -15.27 -16.87 2.66
C ALA A 293 -13.98 -16.95 3.50
N ASN A 294 -12.90 -17.51 2.94
CA ASN A 294 -11.60 -17.56 3.62
C ASN A 294 -11.00 -16.17 3.84
N TYR A 295 -11.19 -15.24 2.89
CA TYR A 295 -10.74 -13.85 3.08
C TYR A 295 -11.55 -13.11 4.13
N GLU A 296 -12.87 -13.35 4.21
CA GLU A 296 -13.73 -12.78 5.26
C GLU A 296 -13.33 -13.28 6.64
N GLU A 297 -13.07 -14.58 6.80
CA GLU A 297 -12.58 -15.16 8.06
C GLU A 297 -11.22 -14.58 8.48
N ALA A 298 -10.27 -14.46 7.54
CA ALA A 298 -8.97 -13.85 7.80
C ALA A 298 -9.07 -12.36 8.19
N LEU A 299 -10.06 -11.63 7.64
CA LEU A 299 -10.31 -10.23 7.96
C LEU A 299 -10.90 -10.09 9.37
N GLU A 300 -11.83 -10.97 9.76
CA GLU A 300 -12.39 -11.03 11.11
C GLU A 300 -11.31 -11.32 12.16
N ASP A 301 -10.41 -12.27 11.88
CA ASP A 301 -9.27 -12.59 12.74
C ASP A 301 -8.26 -11.44 12.86
N ALA A 302 -7.98 -10.75 11.75
CA ALA A 302 -7.14 -9.55 11.75
C ALA A 302 -7.77 -8.42 12.59
N TYR A 303 -9.09 -8.20 12.47
CA TYR A 303 -9.81 -7.22 13.29
C TYR A 303 -9.77 -7.56 14.77
N LYS A 304 -9.93 -8.85 15.13
CA LYS A 304 -9.82 -9.31 16.51
C LYS A 304 -8.42 -9.08 17.06
N THR A 305 -7.39 -9.38 16.29
CA THR A 305 -5.98 -9.12 16.65
C THR A 305 -5.71 -7.63 16.87
N ILE A 306 -6.21 -6.76 15.98
CA ILE A 306 -6.08 -5.30 16.14
C ILE A 306 -6.78 -4.81 17.42
N LYS A 307 -7.95 -5.38 17.75
CA LYS A 307 -8.69 -5.03 18.97
C LYS A 307 -7.94 -5.45 20.23
N GLU A 308 -7.32 -6.63 20.23
CA GLU A 308 -6.47 -7.12 21.32
C GLU A 308 -5.20 -6.28 21.47
N LEU A 309 -4.51 -5.95 20.37
CA LEU A 309 -3.34 -5.06 20.38
C LEU A 309 -3.67 -3.66 20.92
N LYS A 310 -4.84 -3.11 20.57
CA LYS A 310 -5.30 -1.83 21.14
C LYS A 310 -5.57 -1.91 22.64
N ALA A 311 -6.13 -3.01 23.13
CA ALA A 311 -6.34 -3.23 24.56
C ALA A 311 -5.01 -3.36 25.31
N ASN A 312 -4.05 -4.11 24.75
CA ASN A 312 -2.70 -4.26 25.31
C ASN A 312 -1.93 -2.93 25.34
N LYS A 313 -1.99 -2.15 24.25
CA LYS A 313 -1.37 -0.82 24.20
C LYS A 313 -1.93 0.13 25.27
N ASN A 314 -3.23 0.05 25.55
CA ASN A 314 -3.84 0.87 26.61
C ASN A 314 -3.39 0.42 28.02
N LEU A 315 -3.19 -0.88 28.23
CA LEU A 315 -2.61 -1.42 29.46
C LEU A 315 -1.14 -1.01 29.63
N GLU A 316 -0.38 -1.00 28.54
CA GLU A 316 1.03 -0.58 28.51
C GLU A 316 1.20 0.93 28.74
N LEU A 317 0.30 1.76 28.20
CA LEU A 317 0.26 3.19 28.51
C LEU A 317 -0.05 3.45 29.99
N ALA A 318 -0.88 2.61 30.61
CA ALA A 318 -1.16 2.69 32.04
C ALA A 318 0.05 2.24 32.90
N SER A 319 0.82 1.24 32.44
CA SER A 319 2.06 0.81 33.12
C SER A 319 3.20 1.83 32.96
N LEU A 320 3.34 2.46 31.79
CA LEU A 320 4.27 3.58 31.54
C LEU A 320 3.98 4.79 32.44
N GLY A 321 2.71 5.09 32.71
CA GLY A 321 2.32 6.09 33.70
C GLY A 321 2.82 5.78 35.12
N SER A 322 2.89 4.48 35.47
CA SER A 322 3.41 4.01 36.76
C SER A 322 4.95 4.00 36.80
N LEU A 323 5.61 3.75 35.66
CA LEU A 323 7.07 3.78 35.54
C LEU A 323 7.65 5.20 35.68
N LYS A 324 6.96 6.25 35.19
CA LYS A 324 7.38 7.65 35.40
C LYS A 324 7.46 8.03 36.87
N VAL A 325 6.59 7.47 37.71
CA VAL A 325 6.61 7.69 39.17
C VAL A 325 7.80 6.99 39.83
N LEU A 326 8.22 5.83 39.29
CA LEU A 326 9.42 5.12 39.71
C LEU A 326 10.70 5.78 39.19
N GLU A 327 10.67 6.37 38.00
CA GLU A 327 11.78 7.09 37.38
C GLU A 327 12.11 8.38 38.16
N GLU A 328 11.11 9.15 38.58
CA GLU A 328 11.34 10.30 39.46
C GLU A 328 11.93 9.90 40.82
N LYS A 329 11.63 8.69 41.29
CA LYS A 329 12.16 8.15 42.54
C LYS A 329 13.60 7.66 42.36
N SER A 330 13.91 6.98 41.25
CA SER A 330 15.26 6.52 40.94
C SER A 330 16.20 7.66 40.54
N GLN A 331 15.73 8.71 39.86
CA GLN A 331 16.54 9.90 39.57
C GLN A 331 16.94 10.66 40.84
N LYS A 332 16.06 10.71 41.86
CA LYS A 332 16.44 11.26 43.18
C LYS A 332 17.52 10.41 43.88
N GLU A 333 17.47 9.10 43.70
CA GLU A 333 18.44 8.16 44.27
C GLU A 333 19.79 8.18 43.50
N ILE A 334 19.74 8.32 42.17
CA ILE A 334 20.91 8.48 41.30
C ILE A 334 21.65 9.78 41.61
N VAL A 335 20.96 10.90 41.81
CA VAL A 335 21.60 12.18 42.19
C VAL A 335 22.28 12.08 43.57
N SER A 336 21.68 11.35 44.50
CA SER A 336 22.29 11.04 45.80
C SER A 336 23.55 10.17 45.67
N LEU A 337 23.51 9.13 44.84
CA LEU A 337 24.64 8.24 44.59
C LEU A 337 25.76 8.91 43.78
N GLN A 338 25.43 9.78 42.82
CA GLN A 338 26.38 10.62 42.08
C GLN A 338 27.11 11.59 43.01
N THR A 339 26.42 12.13 44.01
CA THR A 339 27.01 12.99 45.05
C THR A 339 27.99 12.21 45.96
N GLN A 340 27.77 10.91 46.14
CA GLN A 340 28.70 10.03 46.88
C GLN A 340 29.89 9.56 46.01
N LEU A 341 29.66 9.35 44.71
CA LEU A 341 30.68 8.92 43.75
C LEU A 341 31.66 10.05 43.42
N ALA A 342 31.19 11.30 43.33
CA ALA A 342 32.03 12.49 43.13
C ALA A 342 33.05 12.70 44.26
N LYS A 343 32.77 12.22 45.48
CA LYS A 343 33.71 12.25 46.61
C LYS A 343 34.80 11.16 46.54
N SER A 344 34.62 10.14 45.70
CA SER A 344 35.50 8.98 45.62
C SER A 344 36.48 9.03 44.44
N LEU A 345 36.26 9.93 43.47
CA LEU A 345 36.97 9.94 42.18
C LEU A 345 38.24 10.79 42.13
N GLN A 346 38.87 11.05 43.28
CA GLN A 346 40.12 11.85 43.35
C GLN A 346 41.41 11.03 43.16
N HIS A 347 41.37 9.80 42.63
CA HIS A 347 42.56 8.99 42.36
C HIS A 347 42.54 8.26 40.99
N SER A 348 43.49 8.68 40.14
CA SER A 348 44.22 8.08 39.00
C SER A 348 43.53 7.48 37.74
N ASP A 349 44.19 7.74 36.59
CA ASP A 349 44.20 7.00 35.31
C ASP A 349 43.03 7.05 34.30
N THR A 350 42.26 8.14 34.25
CA THR A 350 41.20 8.31 33.22
C THR A 350 41.67 8.85 31.87
N ALA A 351 42.79 9.60 31.82
CA ALA A 351 43.24 10.28 30.60
C ALA A 351 43.75 9.33 29.51
N SER A 352 44.50 8.28 29.89
CA SER A 352 45.04 7.30 28.94
C SER A 352 43.95 6.46 28.29
N ARG A 353 42.86 6.19 29.02
CA ARG A 353 41.73 5.42 28.50
C ARG A 353 40.92 6.23 27.47
N LEU A 354 40.65 7.50 27.78
CA LEU A 354 39.97 8.42 26.85
C LEU A 354 40.81 8.66 25.58
N SER A 355 42.13 8.74 25.69
CA SER A 355 43.01 8.86 24.52
C SER A 355 42.94 7.63 23.61
N TYR A 356 42.81 6.43 24.18
CA TYR A 356 42.69 5.20 23.39
C TYR A 356 41.31 5.07 22.73
N GLU A 357 40.24 5.39 23.47
CA GLU A 357 38.86 5.40 22.94
C GLU A 357 38.70 6.42 21.80
N LEU A 358 39.35 7.59 21.91
CA LEU A 358 39.34 8.62 20.87
C LEU A 358 40.09 8.17 19.60
N GLU A 359 41.18 7.42 19.74
CA GLU A 359 41.93 6.89 18.60
C GLU A 359 41.16 5.74 17.90
N GLN A 360 40.47 4.89 18.67
CA GLN A 360 39.54 3.90 18.09
C GLN A 360 38.38 4.57 17.34
N ALA A 361 37.82 5.66 17.88
CA ALA A 361 36.75 6.40 17.23
C ALA A 361 37.20 7.01 15.89
N LYS A 362 38.43 7.54 15.81
CA LYS A 362 39.00 8.04 14.55
C LYS A 362 39.15 6.92 13.51
N TYR A 363 39.66 5.76 13.91
CA TYR A 363 39.76 4.61 13.02
C TYR A 363 38.38 4.22 12.45
N LYS A 364 37.36 4.16 13.32
CA LYS A 364 36.01 3.83 12.87
C LYS A 364 35.40 4.86 11.92
N ILE A 365 35.70 6.15 12.13
CA ILE A 365 35.28 7.22 11.20
C ILE A 365 35.91 7.01 9.82
N THR A 366 37.21 6.72 9.74
CA THR A 366 37.88 6.50 8.44
C THR A 366 37.33 5.27 7.70
N GLU A 367 36.98 4.20 8.42
CA GLU A 367 36.34 3.01 7.84
C GLU A 367 34.95 3.34 7.28
N LEU A 368 34.15 4.12 8.01
CA LEU A 368 32.83 4.57 7.56
C LEU A 368 32.92 5.51 6.35
N GLU A 369 33.95 6.36 6.28
CA GLU A 369 34.19 7.23 5.13
C GLU A 369 34.53 6.43 3.86
N GLN A 370 35.37 5.39 3.97
CA GLN A 370 35.66 4.49 2.85
C GLN A 370 34.40 3.74 2.38
N HIS A 371 33.57 3.25 3.31
CA HIS A 371 32.29 2.63 2.95
C HIS A 371 31.34 3.62 2.25
N ARG A 372 31.31 4.89 2.69
CA ARG A 372 30.51 5.93 2.04
C ARG A 372 30.96 6.15 0.59
N GLU A 373 32.27 6.21 0.34
CA GLU A 373 32.83 6.39 -0.99
C GLU A 373 32.51 5.22 -1.93
N ILE A 374 32.63 3.98 -1.44
CA ILE A 374 32.26 2.77 -2.20
C ILE A 374 30.77 2.81 -2.57
N ASN A 375 29.90 3.18 -1.62
CA ASN A 375 28.46 3.26 -1.86
C ASN A 375 28.12 4.38 -2.87
N GLU A 376 28.81 5.51 -2.82
CA GLU A 376 28.63 6.59 -3.80
C GLU A 376 29.02 6.14 -5.22
N ASN A 377 30.08 5.36 -5.35
CA ASN A 377 30.50 4.78 -6.63
C ASN A 377 29.48 3.75 -7.14
N HIS A 378 28.97 2.86 -6.28
CA HIS A 378 27.90 1.92 -6.65
C HIS A 378 26.62 2.64 -7.10
N LEU A 379 26.26 3.76 -6.45
CA LEU A 379 25.11 4.57 -6.86
C LEU A 379 25.32 5.21 -8.24
N LYS A 380 26.53 5.71 -8.52
CA LYS A 380 26.90 6.23 -9.85
C LYS A 380 26.82 5.14 -10.92
N GLU A 381 27.31 3.94 -10.64
CA GLU A 381 27.20 2.78 -11.55
C GLU A 381 25.75 2.36 -11.78
N ALA A 382 24.93 2.32 -10.73
CA ALA A 382 23.50 2.01 -10.85
C ALA A 382 22.75 3.04 -11.70
N ASN A 383 23.04 4.34 -11.53
CA ASN A 383 22.47 5.40 -12.36
C ASN A 383 22.88 5.26 -13.83
N ASN A 384 24.17 5.02 -14.10
CA ASN A 384 24.64 4.78 -15.47
C ASN A 384 23.94 3.56 -16.12
N ARG A 385 23.68 2.49 -15.35
CA ARG A 385 22.91 1.33 -15.84
C ARG A 385 21.46 1.68 -16.14
N CYS A 386 20.82 2.52 -15.32
CA CYS A 386 19.46 2.99 -15.59
C CYS A 386 19.38 3.81 -16.89
N ASP A 387 20.38 4.66 -17.17
CA ASP A 387 20.43 5.44 -18.40
C ASP A 387 20.53 4.56 -19.65
N VAL A 388 21.35 3.49 -19.59
CA VAL A 388 21.44 2.49 -20.67
C VAL A 388 20.10 1.77 -20.87
N ILE A 389 19.45 1.32 -19.79
CA ILE A 389 18.14 0.66 -19.87
C ILE A 389 17.08 1.59 -20.47
N MET A 390 17.11 2.89 -20.12
CA MET A 390 16.19 3.87 -20.70
C MET A 390 16.42 4.09 -22.19
N ALA A 391 17.67 4.08 -22.64
CA ALA A 391 18.01 4.15 -24.06
C ALA A 391 17.52 2.91 -24.83
N ASP A 392 17.71 1.71 -24.28
CA ASP A 392 17.24 0.45 -24.87
C ASP A 392 15.71 0.40 -24.94
N LYS A 393 15.02 0.84 -23.88
CA LYS A 393 13.55 0.96 -23.87
C LYS A 393 13.05 1.87 -24.99
N LYS A 394 13.71 3.00 -25.22
CA LYS A 394 13.36 3.93 -26.31
C LYS A 394 13.56 3.27 -27.68
N ALA A 395 14.69 2.62 -27.91
CA ALA A 395 14.97 1.91 -29.17
C ALA A 395 13.94 0.80 -29.44
N LEU A 396 13.54 0.06 -28.41
CA LEU A 396 12.51 -0.99 -28.53
C LEU A 396 11.15 -0.38 -28.86
N SER A 397 10.77 0.74 -28.24
CA SER A 397 9.52 1.45 -28.54
C SER A 397 9.47 1.93 -29.99
N GLU A 398 10.58 2.44 -30.53
CA GLU A 398 10.68 2.85 -31.93
C GLU A 398 10.54 1.64 -32.88
N SER A 399 11.14 0.50 -32.52
CA SER A 399 11.00 -0.75 -33.28
C SER A 399 9.55 -1.27 -33.30
N ILE A 400 8.85 -1.23 -32.16
CA ILE A 400 7.43 -1.60 -32.06
C ILE A 400 6.57 -0.70 -32.95
N CYS A 401 6.81 0.62 -32.93
CA CYS A 401 6.09 1.56 -33.77
C CYS A 401 6.29 1.27 -35.28
N ALA A 402 7.52 0.91 -35.68
CA ALA A 402 7.83 0.54 -37.06
C ALA A 402 7.12 -0.76 -37.47
N LEU A 403 7.14 -1.78 -36.62
CA LEU A 403 6.45 -3.06 -36.89
C LEU A 403 4.94 -2.89 -36.96
N THR A 404 4.35 -2.06 -36.10
CA THR A 404 2.91 -1.78 -36.11
C THR A 404 2.49 -1.18 -37.46
N LYS A 405 3.27 -0.23 -37.99
CA LYS A 405 3.03 0.37 -39.31
C LYS A 405 3.07 -0.67 -40.44
N VAL A 406 4.02 -1.61 -40.40
CA VAL A 406 4.11 -2.68 -41.39
C VAL A 406 2.89 -3.62 -41.33
N ILE A 407 2.39 -3.90 -40.13
CA ILE A 407 1.17 -4.70 -39.94
C ILE A 407 -0.03 -3.97 -40.56
N ASP A 408 -0.21 -2.68 -40.28
CA ASP A 408 -1.30 -1.88 -40.84
C ASP A 408 -1.26 -1.84 -42.38
N ASP A 409 -0.07 -1.63 -42.97
CA ASP A 409 0.13 -1.64 -44.41
C ASP A 409 -0.27 -2.99 -45.03
N LYS A 410 0.11 -4.11 -44.39
CA LYS A 410 -0.25 -5.47 -44.82
C LYS A 410 -1.73 -5.77 -44.66
N GLN A 411 -2.36 -5.23 -43.62
CA GLN A 411 -3.78 -5.40 -43.36
C GLN A 411 -4.63 -4.67 -44.41
N ASN A 412 -4.19 -3.46 -44.80
CA ASN A 412 -4.78 -2.70 -45.91
C ASN A 412 -4.64 -3.43 -47.25
N GLU A 413 -3.46 -4.00 -47.53
CA GLU A 413 -3.22 -4.82 -48.73
C GLU A 413 -4.15 -6.05 -48.77
N LEU A 414 -4.31 -6.76 -47.65
CA LEU A 414 -5.23 -7.89 -47.49
C LEU A 414 -6.70 -7.50 -47.70
N CYS A 415 -7.11 -6.34 -47.21
CA CYS A 415 -8.45 -5.82 -47.42
C CYS A 415 -8.73 -5.54 -48.91
N SER A 416 -7.75 -4.97 -49.62
CA SER A 416 -7.87 -4.73 -51.06
C SER A 416 -8.00 -6.03 -51.87
N LEU A 417 -7.22 -7.06 -51.51
CA LEU A 417 -7.27 -8.38 -52.16
C LEU A 417 -8.60 -9.10 -51.91
N LYS A 418 -9.16 -9.01 -50.69
CA LYS A 418 -10.48 -9.56 -50.37
C LYS A 418 -11.59 -8.90 -51.20
N GLN A 419 -11.52 -7.59 -51.39
CA GLN A 419 -12.48 -6.86 -52.22
C GLN A 419 -12.41 -7.34 -53.69
N GLN A 420 -11.21 -7.43 -54.26
CA GLN A 420 -11.03 -7.92 -55.63
C GLN A 420 -11.56 -9.35 -55.83
N LEU A 421 -11.34 -10.23 -54.85
CA LEU A 421 -11.88 -11.58 -54.86
C LEU A 421 -13.41 -11.60 -54.82
N SER A 422 -14.03 -10.73 -54.01
CA SER A 422 -15.48 -10.59 -53.93
C SER A 422 -16.07 -10.13 -55.26
N ASP A 423 -15.48 -9.11 -55.88
CA ASP A 423 -15.92 -8.56 -57.17
C ASP A 423 -15.84 -9.62 -58.28
N LYS A 424 -14.73 -10.39 -58.32
CA LYS A 424 -14.56 -11.50 -59.28
C LYS A 424 -15.56 -12.63 -59.08
N ASN A 425 -15.92 -12.92 -57.83
CA ASN A 425 -16.91 -13.96 -57.53
C ASN A 425 -18.31 -13.55 -58.00
N LEU A 426 -18.66 -12.26 -57.86
CA LEU A 426 -19.91 -11.69 -58.38
C LEU A 426 -19.97 -11.78 -59.92
N GLU A 427 -18.86 -11.44 -60.59
CA GLU A 427 -18.74 -11.51 -62.05
C GLU A 427 -18.93 -12.95 -62.56
N LEU A 428 -18.28 -13.93 -61.91
CA LEU A 428 -18.45 -15.36 -62.21
C LEU A 428 -19.89 -15.84 -62.00
N GLN A 429 -20.55 -15.39 -60.93
CA GLN A 429 -21.95 -15.72 -60.67
C GLN A 429 -22.89 -15.20 -61.77
N GLY A 430 -22.60 -14.00 -62.30
CA GLY A 430 -23.30 -13.43 -63.46
C GLY A 430 -23.14 -14.28 -64.73
N VAL A 431 -21.91 -14.71 -65.04
CA VAL A 431 -21.63 -15.58 -66.21
C VAL A 431 -22.34 -16.93 -66.08
N VAL A 432 -22.36 -17.53 -64.88
CA VAL A 432 -23.06 -18.80 -64.63
C VAL A 432 -24.56 -18.66 -64.88
N LEU A 433 -25.20 -17.57 -64.43
CA LEU A 433 -26.62 -17.32 -64.69
C LEU A 433 -26.91 -17.17 -66.18
N GLN A 434 -26.03 -16.48 -66.91
CA GLN A 434 -26.16 -16.25 -68.34
C GLN A 434 -26.05 -17.56 -69.14
N LEU A 435 -25.06 -18.41 -68.82
CA LEU A 435 -24.92 -19.74 -69.42
C LEU A 435 -26.13 -20.65 -69.13
N LYS A 436 -26.67 -20.58 -67.90
CA LYS A 436 -27.89 -21.32 -67.53
C LYS A 436 -29.09 -20.90 -68.37
N SER A 437 -29.21 -19.61 -68.70
CA SER A 437 -30.29 -19.08 -69.54
C SER A 437 -30.16 -19.52 -71.00
N GLN A 438 -28.95 -19.52 -71.56
CA GLN A 438 -28.67 -19.99 -72.92
C GLN A 438 -28.96 -21.49 -73.06
N TYR A 439 -28.56 -22.29 -72.06
CA TYR A 439 -28.84 -23.73 -72.05
C TYR A 439 -30.34 -24.03 -72.07
N LYS A 440 -31.15 -23.19 -71.40
CA LYS A 440 -32.62 -23.33 -71.37
C LYS A 440 -33.29 -22.98 -72.71
N GLN A 441 -32.64 -22.18 -73.56
CA GLN A 441 -33.16 -21.77 -74.87
C GLN A 441 -32.82 -22.75 -76.02
N GLN A 442 -31.82 -23.61 -75.86
CA GLN A 442 -31.33 -24.50 -76.95
C GLN A 442 -31.95 -25.92 -76.95
N GLN A 443 -33.13 -26.11 -76.36
CA GLN A 443 -33.76 -27.42 -76.23
C GLN A 443 -34.46 -27.96 -77.50
N SER A 444 -34.16 -27.45 -78.71
CA SER A 444 -34.75 -27.92 -79.97
C SER A 444 -33.70 -28.29 -81.04
N GLY A 445 -33.55 -29.59 -81.31
CA GLY A 445 -32.92 -30.15 -82.51
C GLY A 445 -31.40 -30.32 -82.46
N VAL A 446 -30.93 -31.58 -82.36
CA VAL A 446 -29.51 -31.93 -82.21
C VAL A 446 -28.85 -32.13 -83.58
N ASP A 447 -27.95 -31.21 -83.92
CA ASP A 447 -26.93 -31.35 -84.97
C ASP A 447 -25.59 -31.81 -84.37
N ASN A 448 -24.81 -32.60 -85.11
CA ASN A 448 -23.51 -33.17 -84.65
C ASN A 448 -22.48 -32.12 -84.16
N GLU A 449 -22.61 -30.87 -84.60
CA GLU A 449 -21.79 -29.74 -84.14
C GLU A 449 -22.12 -29.33 -82.69
N GLN A 450 -23.37 -29.49 -82.25
CA GLN A 450 -23.77 -29.26 -80.86
C GLN A 450 -23.14 -30.27 -79.91
N VAL A 451 -22.96 -31.53 -80.34
CA VAL A 451 -22.30 -32.56 -79.54
C VAL A 451 -20.80 -32.25 -79.37
N ALA A 452 -20.15 -31.71 -80.39
CA ALA A 452 -18.76 -31.26 -80.29
C ALA A 452 -18.62 -30.06 -79.34
N ASN A 453 -19.51 -29.07 -79.44
CA ASN A 453 -19.55 -27.92 -78.53
C ASN A 453 -19.82 -28.32 -77.08
N LEU A 454 -20.76 -29.25 -76.85
CA LEU A 454 -21.05 -29.77 -75.51
C LEU A 454 -19.86 -30.53 -74.92
N ARG A 455 -19.11 -31.29 -75.71
CA ARG A 455 -17.86 -31.94 -75.25
C ARG A 455 -16.79 -30.91 -74.88
N GLN A 456 -16.64 -29.85 -75.66
CA GLN A 456 -15.70 -28.76 -75.35
C GLN A 456 -16.10 -28.02 -74.07
N GLN A 457 -17.39 -27.71 -73.89
CA GLN A 457 -17.92 -27.10 -72.67
C GLN A 457 -17.74 -28.01 -71.45
N LEU A 458 -17.96 -29.32 -71.59
CA LEU A 458 -17.75 -30.28 -70.52
C LEU A 458 -16.27 -30.38 -70.12
N MET A 459 -15.36 -30.36 -71.09
CA MET A 459 -13.91 -30.33 -70.82
C MET A 459 -13.48 -29.02 -70.13
N GLN A 460 -14.03 -27.87 -70.54
CA GLN A 460 -13.79 -26.59 -69.87
C GLN A 460 -14.34 -26.56 -68.45
N ALA A 461 -15.55 -27.06 -68.23
CA ALA A 461 -16.16 -27.17 -66.90
C ALA A 461 -15.36 -28.10 -65.99
N GLN A 462 -14.85 -29.21 -66.53
CA GLN A 462 -14.02 -30.14 -65.77
C GLN A 462 -12.66 -29.53 -65.40
N LYS A 463 -12.05 -28.74 -66.29
CA LYS A 463 -10.84 -27.98 -65.99
C LYS A 463 -11.09 -26.93 -64.90
N ALA A 464 -12.17 -26.16 -65.00
CA ALA A 464 -12.56 -25.18 -63.99
C ALA A 464 -12.85 -25.83 -62.62
N TYR A 465 -13.47 -27.01 -62.61
CA TYR A 465 -13.70 -27.78 -61.39
C TYR A 465 -12.37 -28.23 -60.74
N THR A 466 -11.40 -28.68 -61.53
CA THR A 466 -10.07 -29.03 -60.99
C THR A 466 -9.31 -27.82 -60.43
N GLU A 467 -9.40 -26.66 -61.08
CA GLU A 467 -8.81 -25.41 -60.60
C GLU A 467 -9.47 -24.94 -59.30
N CYS A 468 -10.80 -25.03 -59.21
CA CYS A 468 -11.55 -24.71 -58.00
C CYS A 468 -11.17 -25.63 -56.82
N ASN A 469 -11.01 -26.94 -57.06
CA ASN A 469 -10.57 -27.87 -56.03
C ASN A 469 -9.13 -27.60 -55.57
N GLN A 470 -8.22 -27.22 -56.48
CA GLN A 470 -6.86 -26.80 -56.10
C GLN A 470 -6.89 -25.52 -55.24
N ALA A 471 -7.69 -24.53 -55.63
CA ALA A 471 -7.85 -23.30 -54.85
C ALA A 471 -8.42 -23.59 -53.45
N LYS A 472 -9.38 -24.50 -53.32
CA LYS A 472 -9.93 -24.95 -52.04
C LYS A 472 -8.86 -25.57 -51.14
N VAL A 473 -8.02 -26.45 -51.68
CA VAL A 473 -6.90 -27.07 -50.92
C VAL A 473 -5.89 -26.01 -50.47
N GLN A 474 -5.58 -25.02 -51.32
CA GLN A 474 -4.70 -23.92 -50.97
C GLN A 474 -5.27 -23.05 -49.85
N LEU A 475 -6.56 -22.68 -49.93
CA LEU A 475 -7.25 -21.92 -48.88
C LEU A 475 -7.28 -22.69 -47.56
N GLN A 476 -7.51 -24.00 -47.60
CA GLN A 476 -7.49 -24.83 -46.40
C GLN A 476 -6.10 -24.91 -45.78
N ALA A 477 -5.05 -25.03 -46.58
CA ALA A 477 -3.67 -24.98 -46.10
C ALA A 477 -3.33 -23.61 -45.49
N GLN A 478 -3.78 -22.51 -46.09
CA GLN A 478 -3.60 -21.16 -45.56
C GLN A 478 -4.36 -20.94 -44.25
N SER A 479 -5.60 -21.45 -44.15
CA SER A 479 -6.40 -21.41 -42.92
C SER A 479 -5.70 -22.15 -41.78
N ASN A 480 -5.18 -23.35 -42.04
CA ASN A 480 -4.44 -24.13 -41.04
C ASN A 480 -3.18 -23.40 -40.60
N LYS A 481 -2.44 -22.78 -41.54
CA LYS A 481 -1.25 -21.98 -41.23
C LYS A 481 -1.57 -20.79 -40.33
N LEU A 482 -2.61 -20.04 -40.64
CA LEU A 482 -3.07 -18.93 -39.81
C LEU A 482 -3.51 -19.41 -38.42
N GLN A 483 -4.13 -20.58 -38.33
CA GLN A 483 -4.57 -21.16 -37.06
C GLN A 483 -3.36 -21.54 -36.18
N THR A 484 -2.31 -22.10 -36.76
CA THR A 484 -1.04 -22.36 -36.05
C THR A 484 -0.34 -21.08 -35.60
N GLU A 485 -0.27 -20.06 -36.46
CA GLU A 485 0.33 -18.76 -36.12
C GLU A 485 -0.44 -18.06 -34.98
N ASN A 486 -1.77 -18.16 -34.98
CA ASN A 486 -2.62 -17.57 -33.94
C ASN A 486 -2.44 -18.30 -32.59
N TYR A 487 -2.29 -19.63 -32.62
CA TYR A 487 -1.95 -20.41 -31.42
C TYR A 487 -0.58 -20.02 -30.85
N GLU A 488 0.45 -19.89 -31.70
CA GLU A 488 1.78 -19.43 -31.28
C GLU A 488 1.74 -18.01 -30.71
N PHE A 489 0.96 -17.12 -31.31
CA PHE A 489 0.78 -15.76 -30.81
C PHE A 489 0.10 -15.74 -29.44
N SER A 490 -0.93 -16.55 -29.25
CA SER A 490 -1.62 -16.69 -27.97
C SER A 490 -0.70 -17.22 -26.87
N GLN A 491 0.18 -18.18 -27.18
CA GLN A 491 1.21 -18.67 -26.26
C GLN A 491 2.21 -17.58 -25.89
N LYS A 492 2.70 -16.79 -26.86
CA LYS A 492 3.61 -15.66 -26.60
C LYS A 492 2.96 -14.59 -25.72
N LEU A 493 1.65 -14.36 -25.88
CA LEU A 493 0.91 -13.42 -25.07
C LEU A 493 0.83 -13.88 -23.61
N LEU A 494 0.60 -15.18 -23.39
CA LEU A 494 0.60 -15.79 -22.05
C LEU A 494 1.97 -15.64 -21.38
N THR A 495 3.06 -15.97 -22.09
CA THR A 495 4.42 -15.80 -21.54
C THR A 495 4.75 -14.35 -21.24
N LYS A 496 4.26 -13.40 -22.05
CA LYS A 496 4.44 -11.96 -21.80
C LYS A 496 3.70 -11.49 -20.56
N GLN A 497 2.53 -12.07 -20.30
CA GLN A 497 1.76 -11.78 -19.10
C GLN A 497 2.45 -12.32 -17.84
N GLU A 498 3.04 -13.52 -17.90
CA GLU A 498 3.87 -14.06 -16.81
C GLU A 498 5.11 -13.17 -16.55
N GLU A 499 5.79 -12.72 -17.59
CA GLU A 499 6.90 -11.76 -17.47
C GLU A 499 6.44 -10.44 -16.82
N GLU A 500 5.27 -9.92 -17.17
CA GLU A 500 4.71 -8.69 -16.58
C GLU A 500 4.39 -8.86 -15.09
N ASP A 501 3.82 -10.00 -14.70
CA ASP A 501 3.54 -10.32 -13.29
C ASP A 501 4.83 -10.44 -12.48
N THR A 502 5.88 -11.05 -13.04
CA THR A 502 7.20 -11.11 -12.37
C THR A 502 7.84 -9.73 -12.22
N LEU A 503 7.69 -8.86 -13.23
CA LEU A 503 8.17 -7.49 -13.16
C LEU A 503 7.42 -6.69 -12.10
N TYR A 504 6.10 -6.88 -11.99
CA TYR A 504 5.29 -6.27 -10.93
C TYR A 504 5.75 -6.71 -9.54
N ALA A 505 5.98 -8.01 -9.33
CA ALA A 505 6.49 -8.54 -8.06
C ALA A 505 7.89 -7.98 -7.70
N LEU A 506 8.81 -7.93 -8.67
CA LEU A 506 10.15 -7.36 -8.47
C LEU A 506 10.11 -5.86 -8.16
N LYS A 507 9.20 -5.12 -8.80
CA LYS A 507 9.02 -3.69 -8.53
C LYS A 507 8.49 -3.45 -7.11
N ALA A 508 7.52 -4.25 -6.67
CA ALA A 508 7.02 -4.19 -5.29
C ALA A 508 8.13 -4.49 -4.27
N GLN A 509 8.97 -5.50 -4.53
CA GLN A 509 10.13 -5.79 -3.69
C GLN A 509 11.12 -4.63 -3.63
N LEU A 510 11.43 -3.99 -4.76
CA LEU A 510 12.29 -2.80 -4.79
C LEU A 510 11.71 -1.62 -4.00
N GLU A 511 10.40 -1.42 -4.04
CA GLU A 511 9.74 -0.37 -3.25
C GLU A 511 9.83 -0.64 -1.75
N VAL A 512 9.66 -1.89 -1.32
CA VAL A 512 9.85 -2.29 0.09
C VAL A 512 11.30 -2.05 0.53
N TYR A 513 12.28 -2.55 -0.23
CA TYR A 513 13.70 -2.33 0.11
C TYR A 513 14.09 -0.86 0.14
N LYS A 514 13.55 -0.05 -0.77
CA LYS A 514 13.78 1.40 -0.77
C LYS A 514 13.19 2.05 0.49
N SER A 515 11.96 1.68 0.86
CA SER A 515 11.31 2.16 2.08
C SER A 515 12.10 1.77 3.33
N ASP A 516 12.55 0.52 3.42
CA ASP A 516 13.36 0.03 4.55
C ASP A 516 14.69 0.76 4.66
N PHE A 517 15.35 1.02 3.52
CA PHE A 517 16.61 1.76 3.47
C PHE A 517 16.43 3.23 3.89
N GLU A 518 15.33 3.87 3.47
CA GLU A 518 15.00 5.24 3.88
C GLU A 518 14.69 5.31 5.38
N ALA A 519 13.95 4.34 5.92
CA ALA A 519 13.68 4.25 7.35
C ALA A 519 14.95 4.01 8.18
N GLU A 520 15.84 3.10 7.74
CA GLU A 520 17.12 2.86 8.40
C GLU A 520 18.01 4.13 8.39
N ARG A 521 17.99 4.87 7.27
CA ARG A 521 18.71 6.14 7.16
C ARG A 521 18.16 7.19 8.13
N GLU A 522 16.83 7.36 8.19
CA GLU A 522 16.18 8.30 9.11
C GLU A 522 16.52 7.94 10.56
N ALA A 523 16.40 6.67 10.95
CA ALA A 523 16.77 6.18 12.28
C ALA A 523 18.25 6.48 12.63
N LYS A 524 19.17 6.32 11.66
CA LYS A 524 20.59 6.67 11.87
C LYS A 524 20.80 8.18 12.03
N GLU A 525 20.08 9.00 11.30
CA GLU A 525 20.13 10.46 11.46
C GLU A 525 19.58 10.88 12.84
N ASP A 526 18.56 10.20 13.34
CA ASP A 526 17.97 10.43 14.66
C ASP A 526 18.94 10.08 15.79
N ILE A 527 19.55 8.89 15.73
CA ILE A 527 20.60 8.47 16.66
C ILE A 527 21.77 9.48 16.64
N LYS A 528 22.14 9.98 15.46
CA LYS A 528 23.19 11.00 15.34
C LYS A 528 22.78 12.32 16.00
N ARG A 529 21.53 12.76 15.82
CA ARG A 529 20.98 13.97 16.48
C ARG A 529 20.99 13.82 18.00
N GLU A 530 20.55 12.68 18.53
CA GLU A 530 20.58 12.41 19.97
C GLU A 530 22.01 12.34 20.51
N LYS A 531 22.93 11.70 19.78
CA LYS A 531 24.35 11.66 20.16
C LYS A 531 24.96 13.06 20.26
N LEU A 532 24.64 13.95 19.32
CA LEU A 532 25.11 15.34 19.36
C LEU A 532 24.53 16.08 20.57
N LYS A 533 23.22 15.92 20.82
CA LYS A 533 22.55 16.51 22.00
C LYS A 533 23.17 16.03 23.32
N LEU A 534 23.37 14.73 23.47
CA LEU A 534 24.01 14.15 24.66
C LEU A 534 25.46 14.64 24.83
N SER A 535 26.19 14.81 23.72
CA SER A 535 27.55 15.36 23.75
C SER A 535 27.55 16.82 24.23
N GLU A 536 26.59 17.62 23.78
CA GLU A 536 26.41 19.01 24.21
C GLU A 536 26.03 19.08 25.70
N ASP A 537 25.07 18.26 26.14
CA ASP A 537 24.67 18.16 27.55
C ASP A 537 25.85 17.76 28.45
N LEU A 538 26.69 16.82 28.01
CA LEU A 538 27.92 16.44 28.72
C LEU A 538 28.92 17.60 28.81
N GLN A 539 29.09 18.37 27.73
CA GLN A 539 29.94 19.57 27.76
C GLN A 539 29.39 20.64 28.71
N ASN A 540 28.07 20.84 28.74
CA ASN A 540 27.41 21.76 29.66
C ASN A 540 27.59 21.34 31.12
N LEU A 541 27.42 20.05 31.42
CA LEU A 541 27.70 19.49 32.74
C LEU A 541 29.18 19.63 33.12
N HIS A 542 30.10 19.44 32.17
CA HIS A 542 31.53 19.63 32.41
C HIS A 542 31.85 21.09 32.74
N ARG A 543 31.33 22.05 31.95
CA ARG A 543 31.46 23.50 32.22
C ARG A 543 30.94 23.87 33.61
N ARG A 544 29.77 23.36 33.99
CA ARG A 544 29.18 23.60 35.32
C ARG A 544 30.00 22.99 36.46
N ASN A 545 30.55 21.79 36.26
CA ASN A 545 31.43 21.17 37.24
C ASN A 545 32.72 21.99 37.46
N ILE A 546 33.31 22.53 36.39
CA ILE A 546 34.47 23.43 36.49
C ILE A 546 34.10 24.69 37.29
N GLN A 547 32.98 25.35 36.97
CA GLN A 547 32.51 26.52 37.71
C GLN A 547 32.32 26.23 39.21
N MET A 548 31.69 25.11 39.56
CA MET A 548 31.52 24.72 40.98
C MET A 548 32.87 24.42 41.66
N GLN A 549 33.85 23.86 40.95
CA GLN A 549 35.19 23.63 41.49
C GLN A 549 35.89 24.97 41.79
N GLU A 550 35.80 25.93 40.87
CA GLU A 550 36.32 27.29 41.04
C GLU A 550 35.66 27.99 42.24
N GLU A 551 34.34 27.90 42.39
CA GLU A 551 33.60 28.44 43.55
C GLU A 551 34.08 27.81 44.87
N ILE A 552 34.24 26.48 44.92
CA ILE A 552 34.75 25.77 46.11
C ILE A 552 36.18 26.23 46.44
N GLU A 553 37.02 26.45 45.45
CA GLU A 553 38.39 26.92 45.63
C GLU A 553 38.43 28.34 46.19
N LEU A 554 37.60 29.25 45.68
CA LEU A 554 37.41 30.60 46.23
C LEU A 554 36.95 30.56 47.70
N TYR A 555 35.98 29.69 48.04
CA TYR A 555 35.55 29.52 49.43
C TYR A 555 36.69 29.01 50.34
N ARG A 556 37.52 28.08 49.85
CA ARG A 556 38.68 27.58 50.60
C ARG A 556 39.72 28.68 50.84
N GLU A 557 39.99 29.51 49.85
CA GLU A 557 40.88 30.67 49.99
C GLU A 557 40.33 31.69 50.98
N GLN A 558 39.03 31.98 50.91
CA GLN A 558 38.37 32.90 51.83
C GLN A 558 38.45 32.39 53.28
N VAL A 559 38.14 31.11 53.53
CA VAL A 559 38.24 30.50 54.87
C VAL A 559 39.68 30.53 55.40
N ASN A 560 40.68 30.28 54.53
CA ASN A 560 42.09 30.36 54.90
C ASN A 560 42.55 31.79 55.26
N GLN A 561 41.92 32.84 54.73
CA GLN A 561 42.25 34.23 55.10
C GLN A 561 41.74 34.62 56.49
N PHE A 562 40.69 33.99 57.00
CA PHE A 562 40.11 34.33 58.31
C PHE A 562 40.66 33.52 59.50
N HIS A 563 41.52 32.53 59.26
CA HIS A 563 42.19 31.76 60.33
C HIS A 563 43.71 31.81 60.15
N PRO A 564 44.41 32.82 60.72
CA PRO A 564 45.86 32.81 60.75
C PRO A 564 46.31 31.63 61.62
N VAL A 565 46.94 30.65 60.98
CA VAL A 565 47.64 29.55 61.64
C VAL A 565 48.69 30.16 62.55
N SER A 566 48.37 30.21 63.85
CA SER A 566 49.35 30.46 64.91
C SER A 566 50.34 29.30 64.90
N THR A 567 51.53 29.60 64.43
CA THR A 567 52.69 28.74 64.52
C THR A 567 53.15 28.66 65.98
N THR A 568 53.08 27.48 66.58
CA THR A 568 53.93 27.15 67.75
C THR A 568 54.65 25.83 67.50
N ARG A 569 55.96 25.96 67.24
CA ARG A 569 56.99 24.93 67.40
C ARG A 569 57.16 24.60 68.89
N ARG A 570 57.17 23.31 69.26
CA ARG A 570 58.22 22.66 70.09
C ARG A 570 57.83 21.23 70.51
N GLY A 571 58.80 20.31 70.38
CA GLY A 571 59.21 19.42 71.47
C GLY A 571 58.46 18.10 71.64
N GLU A 572 59.14 17.02 71.27
CA GLU A 572 59.44 15.85 72.12
C GLU A 572 58.37 15.22 73.02
N GLU A 573 58.19 13.92 72.77
CA GLU A 573 57.98 12.82 73.72
C GLU A 573 56.65 12.63 74.46
N ALA A 574 56.26 11.36 74.47
CA ALA A 574 55.48 10.63 75.46
C ALA A 574 53.94 10.77 75.48
N ARG A 575 53.32 9.63 75.15
CA ARG A 575 52.24 8.95 75.90
C ARG A 575 50.95 9.72 76.23
N SER A 576 49.86 9.06 75.84
CA SER A 576 48.57 8.90 76.54
C SER A 576 47.36 9.63 75.93
N ASN A 577 46.53 8.81 75.27
CA ASN A 577 45.17 8.53 75.73
C ASN A 577 44.15 9.70 75.82
N SER A 578 43.46 9.92 74.70
CA SER A 578 42.04 10.33 74.63
C SER A 578 41.56 9.96 73.22
N GLY A 579 40.77 8.91 73.00
CA GLY A 579 39.35 8.93 73.35
C GLY A 579 38.54 9.67 72.29
N SER A 580 38.68 9.31 71.01
CA SER A 580 37.68 9.64 69.99
C SER A 580 37.13 8.34 69.40
N ASP A 581 35.85 8.16 69.69
CA ASP A 581 35.03 6.98 69.46
C ASP A 581 34.68 6.89 67.97
N SER A 582 35.68 6.59 67.13
CA SER A 582 35.46 6.27 65.73
C SER A 582 35.20 4.77 65.61
N PRO A 583 34.05 4.33 65.04
CA PRO A 583 33.71 2.92 64.94
C PRO A 583 34.85 2.14 64.29
N PRO A 584 35.26 0.98 64.82
CA PRO A 584 36.34 0.20 64.23
C PRO A 584 35.99 -0.09 62.77
N LEU A 585 36.79 0.44 61.83
CA LEU A 585 36.64 0.20 60.39
C LEU A 585 36.48 -1.31 60.16
N SER A 586 35.28 -1.72 59.79
CA SER A 586 34.92 -3.12 59.55
C SER A 586 35.89 -3.71 58.53
N ARG A 587 36.82 -4.54 58.99
CA ARG A 587 37.75 -5.27 58.12
C ARG A 587 37.05 -6.55 57.66
N TYR A 588 36.86 -6.68 56.36
CA TYR A 588 36.27 -7.87 55.76
C TYR A 588 37.39 -8.87 55.45
N THR A 589 37.16 -10.16 55.65
CA THR A 589 38.16 -11.20 55.39
C THR A 589 37.60 -12.23 54.42
N CYS A 590 38.39 -12.62 53.42
CA CYS A 590 38.00 -13.68 52.51
C CYS A 590 37.99 -15.03 53.26
N PRO A 591 36.88 -15.77 53.32
CA PRO A 591 36.81 -17.06 54.01
C PRO A 591 37.67 -18.16 53.38
N ILE A 592 38.10 -17.98 52.13
CA ILE A 592 38.89 -18.97 51.38
C ILE A 592 40.38 -18.82 51.71
N CYS A 593 40.95 -17.62 51.54
CA CYS A 593 42.38 -17.37 51.69
C CYS A 593 42.77 -16.51 52.91
N ASN A 594 41.80 -16.07 53.73
CA ASN A 594 41.97 -15.23 54.93
C ASN A 594 42.64 -13.85 54.71
N LEU A 595 42.73 -13.37 53.46
CA LEU A 595 43.18 -12.01 53.17
C LEU A 595 42.19 -10.97 53.70
N ARG A 596 42.71 -9.87 54.27
CA ARG A 596 41.91 -8.80 54.89
C ARG A 596 41.77 -7.61 53.95
N PHE A 597 40.55 -7.11 53.80
CA PHE A 597 40.20 -6.03 52.89
C PHE A 597 39.53 -4.88 53.65
N ARG A 598 39.78 -3.66 53.17
CA ARG A 598 39.30 -2.41 53.79
C ARG A 598 37.87 -2.04 53.40
N SER A 599 37.30 -2.72 52.40
CA SER A 599 35.92 -2.51 51.96
C SER A 599 35.29 -3.84 51.53
N LEU A 600 33.97 -3.91 51.60
CA LEU A 600 33.20 -5.08 51.20
C LEU A 600 33.38 -5.38 49.70
N LYS A 601 33.43 -4.33 48.87
CA LYS A 601 33.60 -4.47 47.41
C LYS A 601 34.92 -5.13 47.04
N LEU A 602 36.02 -4.76 47.71
CA LEU A 602 37.32 -5.41 47.49
C LEU A 602 37.32 -6.89 47.92
N VAL A 603 36.55 -7.25 48.95
CA VAL A 603 36.37 -8.67 49.34
C VAL A 603 35.52 -9.42 48.30
N GLN A 604 34.51 -8.78 47.71
CA GLN A 604 33.64 -9.39 46.69
C GLN A 604 34.40 -9.63 45.39
N ASP A 605 35.10 -8.62 44.85
CA ASP A 605 35.91 -8.75 43.64
C ASP A 605 36.98 -9.84 43.82
N HIS A 606 37.56 -9.92 45.01
CA HIS A 606 38.50 -10.99 45.36
C HIS A 606 37.82 -12.35 45.49
N LEU A 607 36.62 -12.45 46.08
CA LEU A 607 35.89 -13.71 46.22
C LEU A 607 35.55 -14.32 44.85
N GLU A 608 35.16 -13.51 43.87
CA GLU A 608 34.87 -13.96 42.50
C GLU A 608 36.10 -14.59 41.83
N THR A 609 37.29 -14.05 42.07
CA THR A 609 38.55 -14.63 41.58
C THR A 609 39.05 -15.79 42.43
N CYS A 610 38.87 -15.72 43.76
CA CYS A 610 39.37 -16.70 44.71
C CYS A 610 38.58 -18.02 44.63
N ILE A 611 37.26 -17.97 44.36
CA ILE A 611 36.43 -19.17 44.11
C ILE A 611 36.91 -19.91 42.85
N CYS A 612 37.34 -19.19 41.82
CA CYS A 612 37.81 -19.77 40.57
C CYS A 612 39.21 -20.40 40.67
N HIS A 613 39.96 -20.19 41.75
CA HIS A 613 41.30 -20.77 41.95
C HIS A 613 41.31 -21.97 42.92
N ASP A 614 40.20 -22.23 43.63
CA ASP A 614 40.06 -23.31 44.60
C ASP A 614 39.23 -24.51 44.07
N LEU A 615 38.82 -24.44 42.79
CA LEU A 615 38.28 -25.52 41.96
C LEU A 615 39.33 -25.93 40.92
#